data_AF-A0A662YU64-F1
#
_entry.id   AF-A0A662YU64-F1
#
_cell.length_a   1.000
_cell.length_b   1.000
_cell.length_c   1.000
_cell.angle_alpha   90.00
_cell.angle_beta   90.00
_cell.angle_gamma   90.00
#
_symmetry.space_group_name_H-M   'P 1'
#
loop_
_entity.id
_entity.type
_entity.pdbx_description
1 polymer ?
#
loop_
_entity_poly.entity_id
_entity_poly.type
_entity_poly.pdbx_seq_one_letter_code
_entity_poly.pdbx_strand_id
1 'polypeptide(L)'
;MKVSVMTLLEGRLEEAGSPSGHCMVTAAVWLVMMTSLSAHLQSRSRSPVLKILPVLLYLLVLLVVGISRVFTLSHFPHQVVTGCIAGAMLGYIVIQHVPEGKSLRFFAFSSLGLLLGALLVYRCLELGGLKLSWSIELAQKWCVKPEWIRLDTAPFSSLTRDTGALLGLGLALYLKPGGWELPLAPRALSLAFSSMALYQLNQLALPTSPPLLFYCLFFIKNGLIPLFVMAVVPRLVHAIAGQGQEEKDK
;
A
#
# COMPACT_ATOMS: atom_id res chain seq x y z
N MET A 1 -33.05 26.38 20.43
CA MET A 1 -31.81 25.81 20.99
C MET A 1 -31.53 24.35 20.60
N LYS A 2 -32.24 23.75 19.62
CA LYS A 2 -31.91 22.42 19.04
C LYS A 2 -31.23 22.48 17.67
N VAL A 3 -31.41 23.59 16.94
CA VAL A 3 -30.81 23.78 15.61
C VAL A 3 -29.30 24.05 15.70
N SER A 4 -28.84 24.89 16.65
CA SER A 4 -27.40 25.18 16.80
C SER A 4 -26.54 23.99 17.22
N VAL A 5 -27.10 22.98 17.91
CA VAL A 5 -26.34 21.78 18.29
C VAL A 5 -26.17 20.84 17.10
N MET A 6 -27.16 20.79 16.20
CA MET A 6 -27.07 20.01 14.97
C MET A 6 -26.05 20.64 14.00
N THR A 7 -26.05 21.96 13.84
CA THR A 7 -25.05 22.67 13.02
C THR A 7 -23.63 22.60 13.62
N LEU A 8 -23.49 22.57 14.96
CA LEU A 8 -22.20 22.36 15.63
C LEU A 8 -21.71 20.89 15.58
N LEU A 9 -22.61 19.92 15.39
CA LEU A 9 -22.28 18.52 15.15
C LEU A 9 -21.95 18.28 13.67
N GLU A 10 -22.65 18.93 12.74
CA GLU A 10 -22.33 18.92 11.31
C GLU A 10 -20.93 19.49 11.04
N GLY A 11 -20.59 20.63 11.65
CA GLY A 11 -19.26 21.24 11.50
C GLY A 11 -18.11 20.49 12.18
N ARG A 12 -18.39 19.51 13.06
CA ARG A 12 -17.36 18.69 13.74
C ARG A 12 -17.25 17.27 13.19
N LEU A 13 -18.21 16.84 12.35
CA LEU A 13 -18.16 15.59 11.60
C LEU A 13 -17.52 15.75 10.21
N GLU A 14 -17.31 16.98 9.74
CA GLU A 14 -16.62 17.25 8.46
C GLU A 14 -15.10 17.01 8.49
N GLU A 15 -14.46 16.85 9.66
CA GLU A 15 -12.98 16.96 9.77
C GLU A 15 -12.17 15.68 10.07
N ALA A 16 -12.67 14.48 9.75
CA ALA A 16 -11.81 13.29 9.77
C ALA A 16 -11.97 12.42 8.51
N GLY A 17 -11.37 12.86 7.41
CA GLY A 17 -11.19 12.02 6.22
C GLY A 17 -12.14 12.32 5.05
N SER A 18 -12.36 13.60 4.73
CA SER A 18 -12.91 14.01 3.44
C SER A 18 -11.74 14.28 2.48
N PRO A 19 -11.60 13.57 1.33
CA PRO A 19 -12.48 12.52 0.80
C PRO A 19 -12.19 11.11 1.37
N SER A 20 -13.09 10.14 1.10
CA SER A 20 -12.97 8.78 1.63
C SER A 20 -11.68 8.09 1.18
N GLY A 21 -10.71 7.94 2.09
CA GLY A 21 -9.42 7.31 1.81
C GLY A 21 -9.53 5.87 1.31
N HIS A 22 -10.52 5.11 1.79
CA HIS A 22 -10.77 3.75 1.32
C HIS A 22 -11.16 3.72 -0.17
N CYS A 23 -12.03 4.64 -0.60
CA CYS A 23 -12.43 4.73 -2.00
C CYS A 23 -11.30 5.26 -2.87
N MET A 24 -10.55 6.25 -2.37
CA MET A 24 -9.40 6.84 -3.06
C MET A 24 -8.29 5.83 -3.34
N VAL A 25 -7.83 5.10 -2.31
CA VAL A 25 -6.76 4.09 -2.46
C VAL A 25 -7.24 2.94 -3.35
N THR A 26 -8.49 2.48 -3.17
CA THR A 26 -9.06 1.42 -4.01
C THR A 26 -9.10 1.84 -5.48
N ALA A 27 -9.59 3.04 -5.77
CA ALA A 27 -9.64 3.57 -7.14
C ALA A 27 -8.25 3.68 -7.77
N ALA A 28 -7.26 4.23 -7.05
CA ALA A 28 -5.91 4.38 -7.57
C ALA A 28 -5.25 3.02 -7.88
N VAL A 29 -5.29 2.08 -6.94
CA VAL A 29 -4.62 0.76 -7.08
C VAL A 29 -5.30 -0.08 -8.14
N TRP A 30 -6.65 -0.17 -8.13
CA TRP A 30 -7.37 -0.98 -9.09
C TRP A 30 -7.26 -0.42 -10.51
N LEU A 31 -7.15 0.89 -10.69
CA LEU A 31 -6.91 1.47 -12.01
C LEU A 31 -5.56 1.01 -12.60
N VAL A 32 -4.49 1.02 -11.81
CA VAL A 32 -3.16 0.53 -12.23
C VAL A 32 -3.19 -0.96 -12.55
N MET A 33 -3.87 -1.76 -11.71
CA MET A 33 -3.99 -3.21 -11.95
C MET A 33 -4.82 -3.53 -13.20
N MET A 34 -5.96 -2.88 -13.40
CA MET A 34 -6.85 -3.15 -14.53
C MET A 34 -6.27 -2.66 -15.86
N THR A 35 -5.48 -1.58 -15.86
CA THR A 35 -4.75 -1.15 -17.07
C THR A 35 -3.66 -2.15 -17.46
N SER A 36 -2.90 -2.66 -16.49
CA SER A 36 -1.91 -3.74 -16.70
C SER A 36 -2.57 -5.02 -17.22
N LEU A 37 -3.71 -5.42 -16.63
CA LEU A 37 -4.48 -6.58 -17.08
C LEU A 37 -5.02 -6.39 -18.50
N SER A 38 -5.53 -5.19 -18.82
CA SER A 38 -6.04 -4.86 -20.15
C SER A 38 -4.95 -4.99 -21.20
N ALA A 39 -3.74 -4.48 -20.94
CA ALA A 39 -2.60 -4.61 -21.85
C ALA A 39 -2.23 -6.09 -22.09
N HIS A 40 -2.23 -6.91 -21.04
CA HIS A 40 -1.93 -8.35 -21.15
C HIS A 40 -3.00 -9.15 -21.91
N LEU A 41 -4.28 -8.84 -21.69
CA LEU A 41 -5.37 -9.50 -22.42
C LEU A 41 -5.38 -9.10 -23.89
N GLN A 42 -5.13 -7.83 -24.21
CA GLN A 42 -5.05 -7.32 -25.58
C GLN A 42 -3.87 -7.91 -26.35
N SER A 43 -2.73 -8.18 -25.70
CA SER A 43 -1.59 -8.82 -26.35
C SER A 43 -1.84 -10.28 -26.71
N ARG A 44 -2.78 -10.95 -26.02
CA ARG A 44 -3.06 -12.39 -26.20
C ARG A 44 -4.31 -12.68 -27.04
N SER A 45 -5.27 -11.76 -27.09
CA SER A 45 -6.51 -11.96 -27.84
C SER A 45 -7.15 -10.65 -28.30
N ARG A 46 -7.73 -10.65 -29.50
CA ARG A 46 -8.42 -9.49 -30.09
C ARG A 46 -9.93 -9.44 -29.78
N SER A 47 -10.44 -10.32 -28.92
CA SER A 47 -11.87 -10.34 -28.58
C SER A 47 -12.33 -9.03 -27.91
N PRO A 48 -13.47 -8.45 -28.33
CA PRO A 48 -14.03 -7.24 -27.71
C PRO A 48 -14.45 -7.47 -26.25
N VAL A 49 -14.86 -8.69 -25.90
CA VAL A 49 -15.27 -9.05 -24.53
C VAL A 49 -14.11 -8.90 -23.55
N LEU A 50 -12.91 -9.34 -23.95
CA LEU A 50 -11.71 -9.24 -23.13
C LEU A 50 -11.21 -7.80 -22.94
N LYS A 51 -11.63 -6.86 -23.81
CA LYS A 51 -11.35 -5.43 -23.64
C LYS A 51 -12.26 -4.76 -22.62
N ILE A 52 -13.52 -5.21 -22.54
CA ILE A 52 -14.53 -4.63 -21.65
C ILE A 52 -14.39 -5.18 -20.23
N LEU A 53 -13.94 -6.44 -20.09
CA LEU A 53 -13.86 -7.14 -18.80
C LEU A 53 -13.10 -6.36 -17.70
N PRO A 54 -11.89 -5.82 -17.90
CA PRO A 54 -11.17 -5.11 -16.84
C PRO A 54 -11.87 -3.82 -16.39
N VAL A 55 -12.57 -3.14 -17.32
CA VAL A 55 -13.34 -1.94 -17.00
C VAL A 55 -14.56 -2.29 -16.15
N LEU A 56 -15.27 -3.37 -16.48
CA LEU A 56 -16.39 -3.84 -15.66
C LEU A 56 -15.95 -4.25 -14.25
N LEU A 57 -14.81 -4.95 -14.15
CA LEU A 57 -14.24 -5.33 -12.85
C LEU A 57 -13.85 -4.10 -12.03
N TYR A 58 -13.24 -3.10 -12.65
CA TYR A 58 -12.90 -1.83 -11.99
C TYR A 58 -14.15 -1.15 -11.39
N LEU A 59 -15.21 -0.99 -12.20
CA LEU A 59 -16.45 -0.36 -11.77
C LEU A 59 -17.15 -1.16 -10.67
N LEU A 60 -17.17 -2.50 -10.78
CA LEU A 60 -17.77 -3.38 -9.79
C LEU A 60 -17.09 -3.25 -8.42
N VAL A 61 -15.75 -3.28 -8.39
CA VAL A 61 -15.00 -3.14 -7.13
C VAL A 61 -15.25 -1.78 -6.49
N LEU A 62 -15.24 -0.69 -7.29
CA LEU A 62 -15.55 0.63 -6.77
C LEU A 62 -16.96 0.74 -6.22
N LEU A 63 -17.93 0.13 -6.89
CA LEU A 63 -19.31 0.10 -6.44
C LEU A 63 -19.43 -0.64 -5.10
N VAL A 64 -18.83 -1.83 -4.99
CA VAL A 64 -18.89 -2.64 -3.77
C VAL A 64 -18.23 -1.92 -2.59
N VAL A 65 -17.04 -1.35 -2.78
CA VAL A 65 -16.35 -0.61 -1.71
C VAL A 65 -17.08 0.68 -1.35
N GLY A 66 -17.61 1.40 -2.34
CA GLY A 66 -18.38 2.62 -2.12
C GLY A 66 -19.66 2.36 -1.33
N ILE A 67 -20.45 1.36 -1.73
CA ILE A 67 -21.68 0.96 -1.02
C ILE A 67 -21.35 0.51 0.41
N SER A 68 -20.28 -0.26 0.61
CA SER A 68 -19.86 -0.69 1.95
C SER A 68 -19.61 0.50 2.91
N ARG A 69 -19.03 1.59 2.40
CA ARG A 69 -18.75 2.80 3.21
C ARG A 69 -19.99 3.62 3.52
N VAL A 70 -20.92 3.71 2.58
CA VAL A 70 -22.23 4.35 2.81
C VAL A 70 -23.08 3.53 3.78
N PHE A 71 -23.09 2.20 3.64
CA PHE A 71 -23.89 1.30 4.49
C PHE A 71 -23.41 1.27 5.95
N THR A 72 -22.11 1.39 6.17
CA THR A 72 -21.52 1.51 7.53
C THR A 72 -21.71 2.90 8.15
N LEU A 73 -22.41 3.82 7.46
CA LEU A 73 -22.62 5.21 7.85
C LEU A 73 -21.31 5.96 8.18
N SER A 74 -20.19 5.47 7.62
CA SER A 74 -18.86 6.03 7.88
C SER A 74 -18.53 7.22 6.96
N HIS A 75 -19.22 7.32 5.82
CA HIS A 75 -19.03 8.40 4.86
C HIS A 75 -20.33 8.77 4.15
N PHE A 76 -20.48 10.06 3.83
CA PHE A 76 -21.56 10.51 2.97
C PHE A 76 -21.31 10.11 1.50
N PRO A 77 -22.37 9.91 0.69
CA PRO A 77 -22.22 9.53 -0.72
C PRO A 77 -21.34 10.48 -1.53
N HIS A 78 -21.40 11.79 -1.28
CA HIS A 78 -20.57 12.77 -1.97
C HIS A 78 -19.07 12.57 -1.66
N GLN A 79 -18.69 12.24 -0.41
CA GLN A 79 -17.30 11.98 -0.03
C GLN A 79 -16.74 10.71 -0.68
N VAL A 80 -17.61 9.71 -0.86
CA VAL A 80 -17.29 8.47 -1.58
C VAL A 80 -17.01 8.77 -3.05
N VAL A 81 -17.90 9.54 -3.71
CA VAL A 81 -17.73 9.94 -5.11
C VAL A 81 -16.46 10.78 -5.30
N THR A 82 -16.23 11.80 -4.47
CA THR A 82 -15.02 12.62 -4.54
C THR A 82 -13.76 11.79 -4.28
N GLY A 83 -13.81 10.81 -3.38
CA GLY A 83 -12.72 9.85 -3.15
C GLY A 83 -12.42 8.99 -4.37
N CYS A 84 -13.44 8.46 -5.04
CA CYS A 84 -13.26 7.71 -6.29
C CYS A 84 -12.64 8.56 -7.40
N ILE A 85 -13.07 9.81 -7.56
CA ILE A 85 -12.52 10.73 -8.57
C ILE A 85 -11.06 11.05 -8.26
N ALA A 86 -10.75 11.44 -7.02
CA ALA A 86 -9.39 11.74 -6.58
C ALA A 86 -8.45 10.53 -6.76
N GLY A 87 -8.93 9.33 -6.42
CA GLY A 87 -8.18 8.10 -6.59
C GLY A 87 -7.95 7.73 -8.06
N ALA A 88 -8.95 7.93 -8.92
CA ALA A 88 -8.80 7.71 -10.36
C ALA A 88 -7.78 8.69 -10.98
N MET A 89 -7.81 9.98 -10.59
CA MET A 89 -6.80 10.96 -11.00
C MET A 89 -5.41 10.56 -10.54
N LEU A 90 -5.27 10.16 -9.26
CA LEU A 90 -3.99 9.70 -8.72
C LEU A 90 -3.47 8.47 -9.47
N GLY A 91 -4.32 7.47 -9.71
CA GLY A 91 -3.95 6.28 -10.48
C GLY A 91 -3.51 6.62 -11.91
N TYR A 92 -4.21 7.55 -12.57
CA TYR A 92 -3.81 8.04 -13.90
C TYR A 92 -2.43 8.71 -13.88
N ILE A 93 -2.15 9.58 -12.90
CA ILE A 93 -0.84 10.21 -12.73
C ILE A 93 0.25 9.15 -12.52
N VAL A 94 0.00 8.15 -11.68
CA VAL A 94 0.95 7.06 -11.39
C VAL A 94 1.27 6.27 -12.67
N ILE A 95 0.28 5.97 -13.51
CA ILE A 95 0.49 5.26 -14.79
C ILE A 95 1.37 6.08 -15.74
N GLN A 96 1.24 7.40 -15.75
CA GLN A 96 2.06 8.29 -16.60
C GLN A 96 3.51 8.44 -16.08
N HIS A 97 3.72 8.29 -14.77
CA HIS A 97 5.00 8.55 -14.11
C HIS A 97 5.65 7.28 -13.55
N VAL A 98 5.39 6.11 -14.16
CA VAL A 98 6.02 4.86 -13.73
C VAL A 98 7.55 5.03 -13.80
N PRO A 99 8.28 4.83 -12.69
CA PRO A 99 9.72 5.03 -12.64
C PRO A 99 10.47 3.86 -13.31
N GLU A 100 10.21 3.64 -14.60
CA GLU A 100 10.93 2.64 -15.39
C GLU A 100 12.39 3.06 -15.57
N GLY A 101 13.33 2.17 -15.25
CA GLY A 101 14.76 2.40 -15.45
C GLY A 101 15.43 3.41 -14.51
N LYS A 102 14.75 3.88 -13.44
CA LYS A 102 15.36 4.78 -12.46
C LYS A 102 16.45 4.07 -11.65
N SER A 103 17.53 4.79 -11.33
CA SER A 103 18.64 4.24 -10.55
C SER A 103 18.25 3.97 -9.09
N LEU A 104 18.93 3.02 -8.42
CA LEU A 104 18.73 2.73 -7.00
C LEU A 104 18.88 3.99 -6.12
N ARG A 105 19.78 4.90 -6.51
CA ARG A 105 20.00 6.17 -5.79
C ARG A 105 18.74 7.02 -5.75
N PHE A 106 17.94 7.05 -6.83
CA PHE A 106 16.68 7.79 -6.86
C PHE A 106 15.70 7.27 -5.79
N PHE A 107 15.53 5.95 -5.70
CA PHE A 107 14.67 5.34 -4.68
C PHE A 107 15.19 5.56 -3.26
N ALA A 108 16.51 5.45 -3.05
CA ALA A 108 17.14 5.70 -1.76
C ALA A 108 16.99 7.16 -1.31
N PHE A 109 17.28 8.13 -2.18
CA PHE A 109 17.11 9.55 -1.86
C PHE A 109 15.64 9.93 -1.67
N SER A 110 14.72 9.35 -2.44
CA SER A 110 13.28 9.60 -2.27
C SER A 110 12.76 9.03 -0.95
N SER A 111 13.15 7.81 -0.59
CA SER A 111 12.81 7.18 0.70
C SER A 111 13.37 7.99 1.88
N LEU A 112 14.65 8.38 1.80
CA LEU A 112 15.30 9.23 2.81
C LEU A 112 14.64 10.61 2.91
N GLY A 113 14.36 11.25 1.77
CA GLY A 113 13.72 12.55 1.71
C GLY A 113 12.32 12.55 2.31
N LEU A 114 11.52 11.51 2.03
CA LEU A 114 10.19 11.33 2.64
C LEU A 114 10.28 11.08 4.14
N LEU A 115 11.25 10.27 4.61
CA LEU A 115 11.42 10.00 6.03
C LEU A 115 11.91 11.24 6.80
N LEU A 116 12.89 11.95 6.27
CA LEU A 116 13.39 13.21 6.84
C LEU A 116 12.33 14.31 6.79
N GLY A 117 11.57 14.40 5.70
CA GLY A 117 10.45 15.33 5.56
C GLY A 117 9.36 15.04 6.59
N ALA A 118 9.00 13.77 6.81
CA ALA A 118 8.06 13.35 7.84
C ALA A 118 8.54 13.72 9.25
N LEU A 119 9.82 13.48 9.55
CA LEU A 119 10.44 13.87 10.82
C LEU A 119 10.45 15.39 11.00
N LEU A 120 10.75 16.14 9.94
CA LEU A 120 10.73 17.60 9.96
C LEU A 120 9.33 18.12 10.24
N VAL A 121 8.31 17.63 9.54
CA VAL A 121 6.91 18.02 9.77
C VAL A 121 6.51 17.68 11.20
N TYR A 122 6.84 16.49 11.69
CA TYR A 122 6.58 16.10 13.08
C TYR A 122 7.20 17.09 14.07
N ARG A 123 8.48 17.44 13.90
CA ARG A 123 9.18 18.41 14.76
C ARG A 123 8.61 19.82 14.64
N CYS A 124 8.26 20.28 13.45
CA CYS A 124 7.64 21.58 13.24
C CYS A 124 6.28 21.68 13.95
N LEU A 125 5.45 20.63 13.88
CA LEU A 125 4.18 20.57 14.60
C LEU A 125 4.37 20.54 16.11
N GLU A 126 5.37 19.79 16.59
CA GLU A 126 5.74 19.74 18.01
C GLU A 126 6.20 21.10 18.54
N LEU A 127 7.06 21.81 17.80
CA LEU A 127 7.50 23.18 18.11
C LEU A 127 6.34 24.19 18.05
N GLY A 128 5.38 23.97 17.15
CA GLY A 128 4.13 24.74 17.07
C GLY A 128 3.12 24.43 18.19
N GLY A 129 3.47 23.54 19.14
CA GLY A 129 2.63 23.20 20.30
C GLY A 129 1.64 22.05 20.05
N LEU A 130 1.65 21.43 18.88
CA LEU A 130 0.79 20.30 18.54
C LEU A 130 1.53 18.97 18.79
N LYS A 131 1.23 18.33 19.93
CA LYS A 131 1.77 17.00 20.26
C LYS A 131 1.02 15.91 19.50
N LEU A 132 1.60 15.38 18.42
CA LEU A 132 1.01 14.26 17.65
C LEU A 132 0.89 12.97 18.46
N SER A 133 1.77 12.75 19.45
CA SER A 133 1.73 11.57 20.33
C SER A 133 0.60 11.63 21.37
N TRP A 134 -0.03 12.80 21.55
CA TRP A 134 -1.02 13.01 22.61
C TRP A 134 -2.22 12.06 22.49
N SER A 135 -2.69 11.77 21.27
CA SER A 135 -3.79 10.83 21.06
C SER A 135 -3.43 9.41 21.47
N ILE A 136 -2.18 8.99 21.25
CA ILE A 136 -1.67 7.67 21.63
C ILE A 136 -1.51 7.59 23.16
N GLU A 137 -0.95 8.62 23.78
CA GLU A 137 -0.80 8.72 25.24
C GLU A 137 -2.17 8.70 25.94
N LEU A 138 -3.16 9.43 25.38
CA LEU A 138 -4.52 9.45 25.90
C LEU A 138 -5.18 8.08 25.74
N ALA A 139 -5.03 7.44 24.58
CA ALA A 139 -5.52 6.08 24.39
C ALA A 139 -4.89 5.12 25.41
N GLN A 140 -3.57 5.17 25.61
CA GLN A 140 -2.87 4.31 26.57
C GLN A 140 -3.34 4.51 28.01
N LYS A 141 -3.69 5.75 28.37
CA LYS A 141 -4.14 6.10 29.72
C LYS A 141 -5.56 5.61 30.01
N TRP A 142 -6.47 5.70 29.04
CA TRP A 142 -7.91 5.49 29.27
C TRP A 142 -8.46 4.19 28.69
N CYS A 143 -7.70 3.46 27.87
CA CYS A 143 -8.17 2.19 27.32
C CYS A 143 -8.12 1.08 28.38
N VAL A 144 -9.19 0.28 28.46
CA VAL A 144 -9.31 -0.85 29.41
C VAL A 144 -8.17 -1.86 29.22
N LYS A 145 -7.68 -2.00 27.98
CA LYS A 145 -6.57 -2.90 27.61
C LYS A 145 -5.55 -2.13 26.77
N PRO A 146 -4.50 -1.54 27.37
CA PRO A 146 -3.52 -0.73 26.65
C PRO A 146 -2.71 -1.56 25.64
N GLU A 147 -2.64 -2.88 25.84
CA GLU A 147 -2.07 -3.86 24.89
C GLU A 147 -2.79 -3.92 23.53
N TRP A 148 -4.02 -3.43 23.43
CA TRP A 148 -4.75 -3.36 22.15
C TRP A 148 -4.33 -2.17 21.29
N ILE A 149 -3.59 -1.21 21.86
CA ILE A 149 -3.10 -0.04 21.15
C ILE A 149 -1.85 -0.44 20.41
N ARG A 150 -2.03 -0.77 19.13
CA ARG A 150 -0.90 -1.14 18.28
C ARG A 150 -0.21 0.12 17.77
N LEU A 151 1.10 0.19 17.97
CA LEU A 151 1.94 1.27 17.43
C LEU A 151 2.04 1.22 15.89
N ASP A 152 1.72 0.08 15.27
CA ASP A 152 1.75 -0.13 13.83
C ASP A 152 0.73 0.73 13.05
N THR A 153 -0.37 1.15 13.69
CA THR A 153 -1.40 2.01 13.10
C THR A 153 -1.10 3.50 13.26
N ALA A 154 -0.02 3.87 13.96
CA ALA A 154 0.37 5.26 14.11
C ALA A 154 0.71 5.88 12.73
N PRO A 155 0.43 7.18 12.52
CA PRO A 155 0.75 7.86 11.25
C PRO A 155 2.24 7.76 10.88
N PHE A 156 3.12 7.90 11.87
CA PHE A 156 4.56 7.78 11.66
C PHE A 156 4.99 6.35 11.28
N SER A 157 4.32 5.33 11.83
CA SER A 157 4.52 3.93 11.42
C SER A 157 4.11 3.72 9.97
N SER A 158 2.97 4.26 9.54
CA SER A 158 2.52 4.18 8.14
C SER A 158 3.56 4.79 7.17
N LEU A 159 4.09 5.98 7.50
CA LEU A 159 5.15 6.62 6.72
C LEU A 159 6.45 5.79 6.68
N THR A 160 6.84 5.22 7.82
CA THR A 160 8.01 4.33 7.92
C THR A 160 7.83 3.07 7.07
N ARG A 161 6.62 2.51 7.03
CA ARG A 161 6.29 1.38 6.16
C ARG A 161 6.40 1.75 4.69
N ASP A 162 5.81 2.87 4.28
CA ASP A 162 5.74 3.25 2.87
C ASP A 162 7.12 3.66 2.33
N THR A 163 7.91 4.38 3.13
CA THR A 163 9.31 4.70 2.79
C THR A 163 10.22 3.47 2.76
N GLY A 164 10.04 2.53 3.69
CA GLY A 164 10.73 1.24 3.69
C GLY A 164 10.38 0.44 2.43
N ALA A 165 9.09 0.32 2.12
CA ALA A 165 8.61 -0.38 0.94
C ALA A 165 9.13 0.25 -0.37
N LEU A 166 9.23 1.58 -0.45
CA LEU A 166 9.82 2.28 -1.59
C LEU A 166 11.29 1.91 -1.80
N LEU A 167 12.08 1.88 -0.72
CA LEU A 167 13.49 1.46 -0.79
C LEU A 167 13.60 -0.02 -1.18
N GLY A 168 12.75 -0.87 -0.59
CA GLY A 168 12.67 -2.30 -0.91
C GLY A 168 12.35 -2.57 -2.37
N LEU A 169 11.41 -1.81 -2.94
CA LEU A 169 11.06 -1.84 -4.36
C LEU A 169 12.26 -1.42 -5.22
N GLY A 170 12.95 -0.34 -4.85
CA GLY A 170 14.16 0.10 -5.55
C GLY A 170 15.26 -0.96 -5.57
N LEU A 171 15.49 -1.66 -4.44
CA LEU A 171 16.43 -2.78 -4.35
C LEU A 171 15.99 -3.96 -5.22
N ALA A 172 14.71 -4.31 -5.21
CA ALA A 172 14.19 -5.40 -6.03
C ALA A 172 14.39 -5.11 -7.54
N LEU A 173 14.08 -3.89 -7.98
CA LEU A 173 14.27 -3.47 -9.36
C LEU A 173 15.74 -3.39 -9.75
N TYR A 174 16.64 -3.03 -8.82
CA TYR A 174 18.08 -3.05 -9.05
C TYR A 174 18.62 -4.48 -9.23
N LEU A 175 18.14 -5.44 -8.43
CA LEU A 175 18.58 -6.84 -8.53
C LEU A 175 18.16 -7.49 -9.86
N LYS A 176 16.97 -7.17 -10.36
CA LYS A 176 16.50 -7.67 -11.66
C LYS A 176 15.55 -6.67 -12.33
N PRO A 177 16.06 -5.77 -13.19
CA PRO A 177 15.21 -4.86 -13.95
C PRO A 177 14.39 -5.66 -14.96
N GLY A 178 13.06 -5.48 -14.96
CA GLY A 178 12.13 -6.21 -15.84
C GLY A 178 11.57 -7.51 -15.26
N GLY A 179 12.00 -7.92 -14.06
CA GLY A 179 11.49 -9.11 -13.39
C GLY A 179 11.99 -10.43 -13.97
N TRP A 180 11.31 -11.51 -13.60
CA TRP A 180 11.63 -12.88 -14.05
C TRP A 180 10.52 -13.39 -14.96
N GLU A 181 10.87 -13.77 -16.17
CA GLU A 181 9.93 -14.45 -17.05
C GLU A 181 9.77 -15.90 -16.58
N LEU A 182 8.59 -16.21 -16.04
CA LEU A 182 8.26 -17.53 -15.55
C LEU A 182 7.05 -18.09 -16.32
N PRO A 183 7.09 -19.36 -16.76
CA PRO A 183 5.91 -20.04 -17.27
C PRO A 183 4.80 -20.12 -16.20
N LEU A 184 3.57 -20.42 -16.63
CA LEU A 184 2.38 -20.30 -15.77
C LEU A 184 2.46 -21.10 -14.46
N ALA A 185 3.01 -22.32 -14.52
CA ALA A 185 3.16 -23.20 -13.35
C ALA A 185 4.15 -22.66 -12.30
N PRO A 186 5.43 -22.36 -12.63
CA PRO A 186 6.35 -21.75 -11.66
C PRO A 186 5.92 -20.34 -11.26
N ARG A 187 5.19 -19.61 -12.11
CA ARG A 187 4.60 -18.32 -11.72
C ARG A 187 3.55 -18.49 -10.61
N ALA A 188 2.67 -19.49 -10.71
CA ALA A 188 1.71 -19.80 -9.64
C ALA A 188 2.40 -20.22 -8.33
N LEU A 189 3.47 -21.02 -8.41
CA LEU A 189 4.29 -21.37 -7.24
C LEU A 189 4.94 -20.13 -6.62
N SER A 190 5.52 -19.24 -7.43
CA SER A 190 6.12 -17.99 -6.94
C SER A 190 5.10 -17.11 -6.22
N LEU A 191 3.85 -17.06 -6.68
CA LEU A 191 2.77 -16.34 -6.03
C LEU A 191 2.40 -16.98 -4.68
N ALA A 192 2.29 -18.31 -4.64
CA ALA A 192 1.98 -19.04 -3.42
C ALA A 192 3.07 -18.86 -2.35
N PHE A 193 4.35 -19.03 -2.71
CA PHE A 193 5.48 -18.81 -1.81
C PHE A 193 5.58 -17.35 -1.36
N SER A 194 5.33 -16.40 -2.26
CA SER A 194 5.31 -14.97 -1.90
C SER A 194 4.19 -14.67 -0.89
N SER A 195 2.99 -15.23 -1.09
CA SER A 195 1.86 -15.10 -0.15
C SER A 195 2.18 -15.69 1.22
N MET A 196 2.79 -16.89 1.25
CA MET A 196 3.21 -17.53 2.49
C MET A 196 4.29 -16.72 3.22
N ALA A 197 5.28 -16.21 2.48
CA ALA A 197 6.32 -15.35 3.04
C ALA A 197 5.74 -14.06 3.61
N LEU A 198 4.79 -13.42 2.91
CA LEU A 198 4.07 -12.24 3.41
C LEU A 198 3.31 -12.55 4.70
N TYR A 199 2.59 -13.68 4.75
CA TYR A 199 1.88 -14.11 5.95
C TYR A 199 2.83 -14.29 7.14
N GLN A 200 3.95 -15.00 6.93
CA GLN A 200 4.92 -15.26 7.98
C GLN A 200 5.61 -13.98 8.46
N LEU A 201 6.01 -13.10 7.54
CA LEU A 201 6.61 -11.80 7.85
C LEU A 201 5.63 -10.88 8.61
N ASN A 202 4.33 -10.95 8.28
CA ASN A 202 3.32 -10.17 8.97
C ASN A 202 3.17 -10.61 10.44
N GLN A 203 3.23 -11.91 10.71
CA GLN A 203 3.12 -12.49 12.06
C GLN A 203 4.34 -12.25 12.96
N LEU A 204 5.47 -11.77 12.41
CA LEU A 204 6.63 -11.43 13.22
C LEU A 204 6.32 -10.26 14.16
N ALA A 205 6.21 -10.58 15.45
CA ALA A 205 6.12 -9.60 16.52
C ALA A 205 7.46 -8.87 16.64
N LEU A 206 7.41 -7.54 16.57
CA LEU A 206 8.58 -6.70 16.76
C LEU A 206 8.65 -6.23 18.21
N PRO A 207 9.86 -6.10 18.79
CA PRO A 207 10.02 -5.53 20.12
C PRO A 207 9.54 -4.08 20.09
N THR A 208 8.62 -3.74 21.01
CA THR A 208 8.00 -2.41 21.11
C THR A 208 8.83 -1.42 21.93
N SER A 209 9.82 -1.90 22.67
CA SER A 209 10.73 -1.11 23.50
C SER A 209 12.18 -1.47 23.21
N PRO A 210 13.07 -0.50 22.92
CA PRO A 210 12.86 0.95 22.82
C PRO A 210 12.16 1.40 21.51
N PRO A 211 11.47 2.55 21.47
CA PRO A 211 10.72 3.00 20.29
C PRO A 211 11.55 3.17 19.02
N LEU A 212 12.80 3.66 19.15
CA LEU A 212 13.70 3.81 18.01
C LEU A 212 14.00 2.44 17.35
N LEU A 213 14.24 1.41 18.16
CA LEU A 213 14.48 0.05 17.67
C LEU A 213 13.24 -0.49 16.96
N PHE A 214 12.04 -0.24 17.50
CA PHE A 214 10.79 -0.61 16.85
C PHE A 214 10.69 0.00 15.46
N TYR A 215 10.89 1.32 15.31
CA TYR A 215 10.79 1.99 14.00
C TYR A 215 11.87 1.54 13.02
N CYS A 216 13.11 1.34 13.48
CA CYS A 216 14.19 0.81 12.63
C CYS A 216 13.88 -0.60 12.12
N LEU A 217 13.46 -1.51 13.01
CA LEU A 217 13.09 -2.87 12.62
C LEU A 217 11.84 -2.90 11.76
N PHE A 218 10.88 -2.01 12.01
CA PHE A 218 9.68 -1.86 11.20
C PHE A 218 10.01 -1.37 9.79
N PHE A 219 10.93 -0.41 9.66
CA PHE A 219 11.45 0.04 8.36
C PHE A 219 12.10 -1.12 7.59
N ILE A 220 13.00 -1.86 8.25
CA ILE A 220 13.68 -3.00 7.66
C ILE A 220 12.68 -4.08 7.23
N LYS A 221 11.76 -4.47 8.13
CA LYS A 221 10.70 -5.46 7.83
C LYS A 221 9.90 -5.06 6.59
N ASN A 222 9.45 -3.81 6.51
CA ASN A 222 8.64 -3.35 5.38
C ASN A 222 9.45 -3.14 4.09
N GLY A 223 10.75 -2.85 4.18
CA GLY A 223 11.64 -2.84 3.01
C GLY A 223 12.01 -4.23 2.50
N LEU A 224 12.11 -5.22 3.39
CA LEU A 224 12.34 -6.60 3.00
C LEU A 224 11.14 -7.19 2.25
N ILE A 225 9.92 -6.79 2.57
CA ILE A 225 8.70 -7.35 1.95
C ILE A 225 8.72 -7.24 0.41
N PRO A 226 8.83 -6.05 -0.22
CA PRO A 226 8.91 -5.94 -1.68
C PRO A 226 10.13 -6.67 -2.26
N LEU A 227 11.26 -6.67 -1.55
CA LEU A 227 12.48 -7.35 -1.97
C LEU A 227 12.26 -8.87 -2.07
N PHE A 228 11.63 -9.47 -1.07
CA PHE A 228 11.32 -10.90 -1.06
C PHE A 228 10.34 -11.28 -2.16
N VAL A 229 9.24 -10.54 -2.27
CA VAL A 229 8.14 -10.86 -3.20
C VAL A 229 8.56 -10.66 -4.67
N MET A 230 9.30 -9.58 -4.97
CA MET A 230 9.58 -9.21 -6.36
C MET A 230 10.90 -9.77 -6.88
N ALA A 231 11.90 -10.00 -6.02
CA ALA A 231 13.23 -10.42 -6.45
C ALA A 231 13.64 -11.81 -5.94
N VAL A 232 13.52 -12.08 -4.63
CA VAL A 232 14.06 -13.32 -4.04
C VAL A 232 13.23 -14.54 -4.42
N VAL A 233 11.92 -14.52 -4.17
CA VAL A 233 11.05 -15.68 -4.41
C VAL A 233 11.01 -16.05 -5.92
N PRO A 234 10.79 -15.10 -6.85
CA PRO A 234 10.82 -15.44 -8.27
C PRO A 234 12.17 -15.96 -8.75
N ARG A 235 13.30 -15.44 -8.21
CA ARG A 235 14.65 -15.93 -8.53
C ARG A 235 14.87 -17.37 -8.08
N LEU A 236 14.44 -17.72 -6.86
CA LEU A 236 14.55 -19.08 -6.34
C LEU A 236 13.71 -20.06 -7.18
N VAL A 237 12.48 -19.68 -7.50
CA VAL A 237 11.60 -20.52 -8.33
C VAL A 237 12.15 -20.66 -9.74
N HIS A 238 12.70 -19.60 -10.33
CA HIS A 238 13.35 -19.66 -11.64
C HIS A 238 14.57 -20.59 -11.62
N ALA A 239 15.41 -20.55 -10.58
CA ALA A 239 16.57 -21.42 -10.45
C ALA A 239 16.16 -22.91 -10.37
N ILE A 240 15.12 -23.22 -9.58
CA ILE A 240 14.59 -24.59 -9.45
C ILE A 240 13.95 -25.07 -10.77
N ALA A 241 13.18 -24.20 -11.43
CA ALA A 241 12.53 -24.53 -12.71
C ALA A 241 13.54 -24.75 -13.83
N GLY A 242 14.64 -23.98 -13.88
CA GLY A 242 15.71 -24.15 -14.85
C GLY A 242 16.47 -25.47 -14.68
N GLN A 243 16.74 -25.89 -13.43
CA GLN A 243 17.37 -27.18 -13.15
C GLN A 243 16.51 -28.38 -13.59
N GLY A 244 15.19 -28.29 -13.43
CA GLY A 244 14.26 -29.34 -13.87
C GLY A 244 14.11 -29.47 -15.39
N GLN A 245 14.54 -28.47 -16.17
CA GLN A 245 14.60 -28.58 -17.64
C GLN A 245 15.90 -29.22 -18.13
N GLU A 246 17.04 -28.95 -17.49
CA GLU A 246 18.33 -29.59 -17.83
C GLU A 246 18.35 -31.10 -17.53
N GLU A 247 17.56 -31.57 -16.56
CA GLU A 247 17.44 -33.00 -16.24
C GLU A 247 16.53 -33.77 -17.22
N LYS A 248 15.65 -33.08 -17.97
CA LYS A 248 14.77 -33.72 -18.97
C LYS A 248 15.38 -33.84 -20.37
N ASP A 249 16.45 -33.10 -20.65
CA ASP A 249 17.19 -33.11 -21.92
C ASP A 249 18.46 -33.99 -21.88
N LYS A 250 18.68 -34.75 -20.82
CA LYS A 250 19.71 -35.80 -20.70
C LYS A 250 19.08 -37.18 -20.71
#